data_AF-H2IT61-F1
#
_entry.id   AF-H2IT61-F1
#
_cell.length_a   1.000
_cell.length_b   1.000
_cell.length_c   1.000
_cell.angle_alpha   90.00
_cell.angle_beta   90.00
_cell.angle_gamma   90.00
#
_symmetry.space_group_name_H-M   'P 1'
#
loop_
_entity.id
_entity.type
_entity.pdbx_description
1 polymer ?
#
loop_
_entity_poly.entity_id
_entity_poly.type
_entity_poly.pdbx_seq_one_letter_code
_entity_poly.pdbx_strand_id
1 'polypeptide(L)'
;MNDKISCPIEGYNITDFLGDGGNGDVYLVTSDDGTKKLALKILRNVQESTYNRFKIEVDFLKKNKIDGVMPLLNFYLPENAKKEQAWYLMPLAETFKERVKQKDSLSIISEFIPLTQTIIELHGQNISHRDIKPDNLLYLNDRMFLADFGLVKYPERIELTPNMRDVGAKFTMAPEMRRIANRADGLPADIYSLAKSVWMSLTKDYLGFDGQYSAKSNIGLSNYIKELYLPPLDDLLVRATDNDPHQRPTASEFKAGLEYWIEINNDFIQRNLTEWFEIQNLLFPYSTPNSVEWKNNDDIINILNLIAERESLNHMFYPSGGGNDLIRVEPAAEKGFIALIAYERCAEILMPKKLSFESFGHDPEWNYFRLECETIEPIKISGPINNSTMEEYMVEIAPGNYVPPDCWEISEYQGKPLPETARVVSRYIKGSFVFFCKSSTYNRISQTYEAWQNVGEDEFRKLIAKFAQHASSRRPIK
;
A
#
# COMPACT_ATOMS: atom_id res chain seq x y z
N MET A 1 20.37 -33.70 -33.55
CA MET A 1 19.18 -34.17 -34.28
C MET A 1 18.01 -33.93 -33.35
N ASN A 2 17.15 -32.96 -33.65
CA ASN A 2 15.95 -32.71 -32.85
C ASN A 2 14.96 -33.83 -33.21
N ASP A 3 14.92 -34.89 -32.40
CA ASP A 3 13.82 -35.84 -32.46
C ASP A 3 12.53 -35.04 -32.22
N LYS A 4 11.75 -34.85 -33.29
CA LYS A 4 10.42 -34.23 -33.19
C LYS A 4 9.60 -35.12 -32.25
N ILE A 5 9.32 -34.62 -31.05
CA ILE A 5 8.36 -35.24 -30.14
C ILE A 5 7.04 -35.34 -30.91
N SER A 6 6.57 -36.58 -31.08
CA SER A 6 5.27 -36.84 -31.71
C SER A 6 4.16 -36.48 -30.73
N CYS A 7 3.11 -35.83 -31.20
CA CYS A 7 1.95 -35.53 -30.37
C CYS A 7 1.25 -36.84 -30.00
N PRO A 8 1.09 -37.17 -28.70
CA PRO A 8 0.47 -38.43 -28.27
C PRO A 8 -1.07 -38.41 -28.36
N ILE A 9 -1.66 -37.32 -28.85
CA ILE A 9 -3.11 -37.11 -28.92
C ILE A 9 -3.51 -37.15 -30.40
N GLU A 10 -4.36 -38.12 -30.75
CA GLU A 10 -4.92 -38.23 -32.09
C GLU A 10 -5.72 -36.97 -32.46
N GLY A 11 -5.54 -36.48 -33.68
CA GLY A 11 -6.20 -35.26 -34.16
C GLY A 11 -5.54 -33.94 -33.74
N TYR A 12 -4.36 -33.98 -33.10
CA TYR A 12 -3.61 -32.81 -32.67
C TYR A 12 -2.13 -32.92 -33.05
N ASN A 13 -1.50 -31.77 -33.30
CA ASN A 13 -0.08 -31.64 -33.57
C ASN A 13 0.58 -30.70 -32.55
N ILE A 14 1.78 -31.05 -32.10
CA ILE A 14 2.64 -30.14 -31.33
C ILE A 14 3.18 -29.08 -32.28
N THR A 15 2.89 -27.81 -31.99
CA THR A 15 3.28 -26.68 -32.85
C THR A 15 4.38 -25.83 -32.23
N ASP A 16 4.40 -25.66 -30.91
CA ASP A 16 5.41 -24.85 -30.21
C ASP A 16 5.74 -25.43 -28.82
N PHE A 17 6.91 -25.05 -28.30
CA PHE A 17 7.29 -25.25 -26.90
C PHE A 17 6.92 -24.00 -26.09
N LEU A 18 6.19 -24.18 -24.99
CA LEU A 18 5.69 -23.08 -24.15
C LEU A 18 6.54 -22.86 -22.89
N GLY A 19 7.20 -23.90 -22.38
CA GLY A 19 8.09 -23.79 -21.23
C GLY A 19 8.35 -25.12 -20.54
N ASP A 20 9.32 -25.14 -19.62
CA ASP A 20 9.63 -26.28 -18.78
C ASP A 20 9.09 -26.09 -17.35
N GLY A 21 8.10 -26.89 -16.99
CA GLY A 21 7.57 -26.94 -15.63
C GLY A 21 8.41 -27.83 -14.71
N GLY A 22 8.12 -27.79 -13.40
CA GLY A 22 8.95 -28.47 -12.40
C GLY A 22 9.06 -30.00 -12.52
N ASN A 23 8.17 -30.65 -13.28
CA ASN A 23 8.20 -32.11 -13.53
C ASN A 23 8.09 -32.48 -15.02
N GLY A 24 7.87 -31.52 -15.93
CA GLY A 24 7.56 -31.83 -17.32
C GLY A 24 7.52 -30.61 -18.22
N ASP A 25 7.65 -30.86 -19.52
CA ASP A 25 7.70 -29.86 -20.58
C ASP A 25 6.28 -29.56 -21.08
N VAL A 26 5.98 -28.29 -21.33
CA VAL A 26 4.66 -27.83 -21.79
C VAL A 26 4.76 -27.40 -23.25
N TYR A 27 3.87 -27.94 -24.08
CA TYR A 27 3.81 -27.69 -25.51
C TYR A 27 2.46 -27.10 -25.90
N LEU A 28 2.46 -26.22 -26.91
CA LEU A 28 1.26 -25.83 -27.61
C LEU A 28 0.87 -26.98 -28.55
N VAL A 29 -0.36 -27.44 -28.42
CA VAL A 29 -0.96 -28.38 -29.37
C VAL A 29 -2.12 -27.73 -30.09
N THR A 30 -2.18 -27.96 -31.40
CA THR A 30 -3.24 -27.44 -32.26
C THR A 30 -3.96 -28.61 -32.92
N SER A 31 -5.29 -28.57 -32.99
CA SER A 31 -6.06 -29.58 -33.72
C SER A 31 -5.70 -29.59 -35.20
N ASP A 32 -5.91 -30.72 -35.89
CA ASP A 32 -5.58 -30.87 -37.31
C ASP A 32 -6.28 -29.83 -38.22
N ASP A 33 -7.48 -29.40 -37.82
CA ASP A 33 -8.24 -28.35 -38.51
C ASP A 33 -7.81 -26.92 -38.15
N GLY A 34 -6.85 -26.75 -37.22
CA GLY A 34 -6.33 -25.46 -36.77
C GLY A 34 -7.23 -24.71 -35.77
N THR A 35 -8.41 -25.23 -35.43
CA THR A 35 -9.44 -24.46 -34.70
C THR A 35 -9.24 -24.42 -33.20
N LYS A 36 -8.63 -25.45 -32.61
CA LYS A 36 -8.43 -25.57 -31.16
C LYS A 36 -6.95 -25.53 -30.81
N LYS A 37 -6.61 -24.62 -29.90
CA LYS A 37 -5.27 -24.49 -29.32
C LYS A 37 -5.31 -24.81 -27.84
N LEU A 38 -4.48 -25.76 -27.40
CA LEU A 38 -4.45 -26.27 -26.03
C LEU A 38 -3.00 -26.41 -25.56
N ALA A 39 -2.80 -26.59 -24.26
CA ALA A 39 -1.49 -26.85 -23.67
C ALA A 39 -1.36 -28.33 -23.25
N LEU A 40 -0.30 -28.99 -23.69
CA LEU A 40 0.03 -30.38 -23.39
C LEU A 40 1.28 -30.41 -22.49
N LYS A 41 1.14 -30.88 -21.26
CA LYS A 41 2.28 -31.13 -20.37
C LYS A 41 2.70 -32.59 -20.48
N ILE A 42 3.96 -32.82 -20.80
CA ILE A 42 4.58 -34.15 -20.96
C ILE A 42 5.62 -34.34 -19.87
N LEU A 43 5.59 -35.50 -19.19
CA LEU A 43 6.58 -35.85 -18.18
C LEU A 43 7.98 -35.99 -18.80
N ARG A 44 8.95 -35.18 -18.34
CA ARG A 44 10.33 -35.19 -18.85
C ARG A 44 11.19 -36.30 -18.22
N ASN A 45 11.08 -36.48 -16.90
CA ASN A 45 11.90 -37.42 -16.14
C ASN A 45 11.04 -38.54 -15.53
N VAL A 46 11.36 -39.77 -15.92
CA VAL A 46 10.63 -41.00 -15.54
C VAL A 46 11.09 -41.60 -14.22
N GLN A 47 11.87 -40.85 -13.42
CA GLN A 47 12.15 -41.19 -12.02
C GLN A 47 10.84 -41.35 -11.24
N GLU A 48 10.81 -42.34 -10.36
CA GLU A 48 9.60 -42.74 -9.63
C GLU A 48 9.01 -41.59 -8.79
N SER A 49 9.86 -40.79 -8.15
CA SER A 49 9.43 -39.62 -7.37
C SER A 49 8.75 -38.56 -8.24
N THR A 50 9.27 -38.30 -9.45
CA THR A 50 8.73 -37.30 -10.39
C THR A 50 7.44 -37.79 -10.99
N TYR A 51 7.38 -39.07 -11.39
CA TYR A 51 6.14 -39.67 -11.90
C TYR A 51 5.05 -39.74 -10.83
N ASN A 52 5.40 -40.05 -9.58
CA ASN A 52 4.45 -39.99 -8.46
C ASN A 52 3.89 -38.56 -8.29
N ARG A 53 4.72 -37.51 -8.37
CA ARG A 53 4.23 -36.11 -8.35
C ARG A 53 3.28 -35.80 -9.48
N PHE A 54 3.57 -36.28 -10.68
CA PHE A 54 2.70 -36.12 -11.84
C PHE A 54 1.34 -36.82 -11.65
N LYS A 55 1.33 -38.04 -11.10
CA LYS A 55 0.09 -38.75 -10.76
C LYS A 55 -0.74 -38.00 -9.72
N ILE A 56 -0.11 -37.46 -8.68
CA ILE A 56 -0.79 -36.65 -7.65
C ILE A 56 -1.51 -35.47 -8.29
N GLU A 57 -0.82 -34.74 -9.16
CA GLU A 57 -1.36 -33.57 -9.85
C GLU A 57 -2.60 -33.96 -10.67
N VAL A 58 -2.49 -35.01 -11.49
CA VAL A 58 -3.62 -35.51 -12.30
C VAL A 58 -4.78 -36.01 -11.44
N ASP A 59 -4.50 -36.78 -10.38
CA ASP A 59 -5.52 -37.29 -9.46
C ASP A 59 -6.25 -36.15 -8.73
N PHE A 60 -5.52 -35.12 -8.31
CA PHE A 60 -6.09 -33.93 -7.69
C PHE A 60 -7.02 -33.19 -8.67
N LEU A 61 -6.54 -32.87 -9.87
CA LEU A 61 -7.30 -32.14 -10.88
C LEU A 61 -8.51 -32.95 -11.39
N LYS A 62 -8.42 -34.27 -11.40
CA LYS A 62 -9.53 -35.17 -11.77
C LYS A 62 -10.64 -35.16 -10.71
N LYS A 63 -10.27 -35.15 -9.43
CA LYS A 63 -11.22 -35.25 -8.30
C LYS A 63 -11.87 -33.91 -7.93
N ASN A 64 -11.13 -32.81 -8.08
CA ASN A 64 -11.54 -31.51 -7.58
C ASN A 64 -11.91 -30.58 -8.73
N LYS A 65 -13.14 -30.04 -8.71
CA LYS A 65 -13.60 -29.01 -9.64
C LYS A 65 -13.77 -27.69 -8.89
N ILE A 66 -12.65 -27.14 -8.46
CA ILE A 66 -12.59 -25.88 -7.72
C ILE A 66 -12.43 -24.75 -8.73
N ASP A 67 -13.23 -23.69 -8.57
CA ASP A 67 -13.16 -22.54 -9.46
C ASP A 67 -11.82 -21.81 -9.29
N GLY A 68 -11.18 -21.40 -10.38
CA GLY A 68 -9.83 -20.82 -10.38
C GLY A 68 -8.67 -21.81 -10.29
N VAL A 69 -8.93 -23.13 -10.34
CA VAL A 69 -7.90 -24.15 -10.56
C VAL A 69 -7.82 -24.51 -12.05
N MET A 70 -6.61 -24.64 -12.60
CA MET A 70 -6.42 -24.94 -14.02
C MET A 70 -7.15 -26.24 -14.44
N PRO A 71 -8.04 -26.20 -15.46
CA PRO A 71 -8.82 -27.37 -15.84
C PRO A 71 -7.99 -28.49 -16.46
N LEU A 72 -8.30 -29.73 -16.08
CA LEU A 72 -7.82 -30.94 -16.73
C LEU A 72 -8.81 -31.37 -17.83
N LEU A 73 -8.36 -31.39 -19.08
CA LEU A 73 -9.18 -31.77 -20.24
C LEU A 73 -9.04 -33.26 -20.58
N ASN A 74 -7.81 -33.77 -20.58
CA ASN A 74 -7.51 -35.17 -20.85
C ASN A 74 -6.16 -35.55 -20.21
N PHE A 75 -5.89 -36.83 -20.03
CA PHE A 75 -4.64 -37.31 -19.47
C PHE A 75 -4.32 -38.75 -19.88
N TYR A 76 -3.05 -39.11 -19.76
CA TYR A 76 -2.58 -40.47 -19.85
C TYR A 76 -1.54 -40.75 -18.77
N LEU A 77 -1.83 -41.77 -17.95
CA LEU A 77 -0.97 -42.26 -16.88
C LEU A 77 -0.65 -43.74 -17.15
N PRO A 78 0.47 -44.06 -17.81
CA PRO A 78 0.84 -45.44 -18.13
C PRO A 78 1.31 -46.21 -16.89
N GLU A 79 1.09 -47.52 -16.85
CA GLU A 79 1.60 -48.36 -15.75
C GLU A 79 3.13 -48.27 -15.61
N ASN A 80 3.84 -48.11 -16.73
CA ASN A 80 5.29 -47.95 -16.76
C ASN A 80 5.70 -46.69 -17.53
N ALA A 81 5.88 -45.59 -16.78
CA ALA A 81 6.33 -44.31 -17.31
C ALA A 81 7.71 -44.34 -18.00
N LYS A 82 8.52 -45.40 -17.81
CA LYS A 82 9.80 -45.55 -18.53
C LYS A 82 9.63 -46.08 -19.95
N LYS A 83 8.49 -46.71 -20.26
CA LYS A 83 8.17 -47.24 -21.59
C LYS A 83 7.30 -46.29 -22.38
N GLU A 84 6.38 -45.61 -21.71
CA GLU A 84 5.40 -44.73 -22.33
C GLU A 84 5.38 -43.39 -21.59
N GLN A 85 5.24 -42.29 -22.33
CA GLN A 85 5.24 -40.96 -21.74
C GLN A 85 3.88 -40.64 -21.11
N ALA A 86 3.90 -40.27 -19.83
CA ALA A 86 2.75 -39.71 -19.17
C ALA A 86 2.53 -38.26 -19.62
N TRP A 87 1.28 -37.86 -19.81
CA TRP A 87 0.92 -36.50 -20.23
C TRP A 87 -0.45 -36.10 -19.71
N TYR A 88 -0.72 -34.79 -19.68
CA TYR A 88 -2.07 -34.28 -19.53
C TYR A 88 -2.28 -33.00 -20.33
N LEU A 89 -3.53 -32.74 -20.67
CA LEU A 89 -4.00 -31.66 -21.53
C LEU A 89 -4.82 -30.65 -20.71
N MET A 90 -4.57 -29.37 -20.93
CA MET A 90 -5.27 -28.25 -20.28
C MET A 90 -5.56 -27.14 -21.30
N PRO A 91 -6.48 -26.20 -20.99
CA PRO A 91 -6.68 -25.02 -21.83
C PRO A 91 -5.37 -24.25 -22.02
N LEU A 92 -5.18 -23.66 -23.21
CA LEU A 92 -4.08 -22.73 -23.42
C LEU A 92 -4.33 -21.48 -22.56
N ALA A 93 -3.32 -21.07 -21.80
CA ALA A 93 -3.37 -19.93 -20.89
C ALA A 93 -2.10 -19.08 -21.02
N GLU A 94 -2.21 -17.79 -20.72
CA GLU A 94 -1.09 -16.85 -20.74
C GLU A 94 -0.35 -16.87 -19.39
N THR A 95 0.97 -16.66 -19.40
CA THR A 95 1.73 -16.58 -18.15
C THR A 95 1.42 -15.29 -17.39
N PHE A 96 1.37 -15.38 -16.05
CA PHE A 96 1.09 -14.21 -15.21
C PHE A 96 2.09 -13.06 -15.43
N LYS A 97 3.38 -13.39 -15.54
CA LYS A 97 4.47 -12.41 -15.65
C LYS A 97 4.30 -11.48 -16.85
N GLU A 98 3.87 -11.99 -18.00
CA GLU A 98 3.66 -11.16 -19.19
C GLU A 98 2.44 -10.24 -19.06
N ARG A 99 1.33 -10.76 -18.53
CA ARG A 99 0.08 -9.99 -18.39
C ARG A 99 0.21 -8.85 -17.39
N VAL A 100 1.03 -9.01 -16.36
CA VAL A 100 1.16 -8.08 -15.22
C VAL A 100 2.19 -6.98 -15.47
N LYS A 101 3.02 -7.06 -16.51
CA LYS A 101 4.02 -6.02 -16.85
C LYS A 101 3.42 -4.63 -17.05
N GLN A 102 2.21 -4.55 -17.60
CA GLN A 102 1.56 -3.28 -17.97
C GLN A 102 0.45 -2.85 -17.01
N LYS A 103 0.16 -3.62 -15.96
CA LYS A 103 -0.91 -3.32 -15.02
C LYS A 103 -0.41 -2.44 -13.87
N ASP A 104 -1.26 -1.51 -13.45
CA ASP A 104 -1.06 -0.75 -12.22
C ASP A 104 -1.28 -1.61 -10.97
N SER A 105 -0.82 -1.12 -9.82
CA SER A 105 -0.84 -1.84 -8.55
C SER A 105 -2.26 -2.20 -8.07
N LEU A 106 -3.27 -1.34 -8.28
CA LEU A 106 -4.64 -1.61 -7.86
C LEU A 106 -5.26 -2.72 -8.70
N SER A 107 -5.03 -2.69 -10.01
CA SER A 107 -5.46 -3.73 -10.95
C SER A 107 -4.85 -5.09 -10.60
N ILE A 108 -3.56 -5.12 -10.23
CA ILE A 108 -2.89 -6.35 -9.82
C ILE A 108 -3.53 -6.94 -8.57
N ILE A 109 -3.69 -6.14 -7.52
CA ILE A 109 -4.28 -6.63 -6.26
C ILE A 109 -5.73 -7.07 -6.44
N SER A 110 -6.47 -6.40 -7.31
CA SER A 110 -7.86 -6.78 -7.64
C SER A 110 -7.93 -8.20 -8.22
N GLU A 111 -6.90 -8.66 -8.93
CA GLU A 111 -6.83 -10.01 -9.49
C GLU A 111 -6.39 -11.07 -8.48
N PHE A 112 -5.71 -10.66 -7.40
CA PHE A 112 -5.41 -11.55 -6.27
C PHE A 112 -6.65 -11.86 -5.41
N ILE A 113 -7.71 -11.03 -5.44
CA ILE A 113 -8.97 -11.30 -4.72
C ILE A 113 -9.61 -12.62 -5.16
N PRO A 114 -9.94 -12.86 -6.45
CA PRO A 114 -10.54 -14.11 -6.90
C PRO A 114 -9.57 -15.30 -6.75
N LEU A 115 -8.25 -15.09 -6.88
CA LEU A 115 -7.27 -16.14 -6.59
C LEU A 115 -7.31 -16.54 -5.10
N THR A 116 -7.39 -15.57 -4.21
CA THR A 116 -7.48 -15.84 -2.76
C THR A 116 -8.80 -16.55 -2.44
N GLN A 117 -9.89 -16.25 -3.16
CA GLN A 117 -11.14 -16.99 -3.04
C GLN A 117 -11.00 -18.48 -3.40
N THR A 118 -10.24 -18.81 -4.45
CA THR A 118 -9.88 -20.19 -4.78
C THR A 118 -9.08 -20.85 -3.65
N ILE A 119 -8.15 -20.13 -3.02
CA ILE A 119 -7.37 -20.63 -1.89
C ILE A 119 -8.27 -20.87 -0.66
N ILE A 120 -9.24 -19.99 -0.40
CA ILE A 120 -10.25 -20.19 0.67
C ILE A 120 -11.02 -21.49 0.45
N GLU A 121 -11.43 -21.79 -0.79
CA GLU A 121 -12.15 -23.03 -1.11
C GLU A 121 -11.26 -24.28 -0.91
N LEU A 122 -10.00 -24.22 -1.34
CA LEU A 122 -9.01 -25.28 -1.07
C LEU A 122 -8.83 -25.49 0.44
N HIS A 123 -8.61 -24.41 1.18
CA HIS A 123 -8.37 -24.44 2.62
C HIS A 123 -9.58 -24.97 3.39
N GLY A 124 -10.80 -24.65 2.94
CA GLY A 124 -12.05 -25.18 3.51
C GLY A 124 -12.19 -26.70 3.36
N GLN A 125 -11.49 -27.31 2.40
CA GLN A 125 -11.39 -28.76 2.22
C GLN A 125 -10.12 -29.36 2.86
N ASN A 126 -9.40 -28.56 3.66
CA ASN A 126 -8.10 -28.89 4.26
C ASN A 126 -7.04 -29.28 3.20
N ILE A 127 -7.09 -28.61 2.05
CA ILE A 127 -6.18 -28.79 0.92
C ILE A 127 -5.22 -27.60 0.90
N SER A 128 -3.91 -27.88 0.83
CA SER A 128 -2.86 -26.86 0.67
C SER A 128 -2.07 -27.08 -0.60
N HIS A 129 -1.77 -25.99 -1.31
CA HIS A 129 -1.08 -26.02 -2.61
C HIS A 129 0.43 -26.25 -2.44
N ARG A 130 1.06 -25.55 -1.49
CA ARG A 130 2.48 -25.64 -1.07
C ARG A 130 3.52 -25.12 -2.07
N ASP A 131 3.11 -24.67 -3.25
CA ASP A 131 4.00 -24.05 -4.26
C ASP A 131 3.37 -22.81 -4.92
N ILE A 132 2.73 -21.93 -4.13
CA ILE A 132 2.15 -20.69 -4.68
C ILE A 132 3.29 -19.72 -5.04
N LYS A 133 3.35 -19.29 -6.30
CA LYS A 133 4.34 -18.34 -6.83
C LYS A 133 3.88 -17.82 -8.19
N PRO A 134 4.40 -16.67 -8.67
CA PRO A 134 4.04 -16.11 -9.98
C PRO A 134 4.14 -17.09 -11.16
N ASP A 135 5.12 -18.01 -11.16
CA ASP A 135 5.30 -19.02 -12.21
C ASP A 135 4.15 -20.05 -12.28
N ASN A 136 3.40 -20.23 -11.19
CA ASN A 136 2.27 -21.15 -11.10
C ASN A 136 0.92 -20.43 -11.23
N LEU A 137 0.93 -19.14 -11.60
CA LEU A 137 -0.27 -18.34 -11.87
C LEU A 137 -0.39 -18.16 -13.39
N LEU A 138 -1.55 -18.51 -13.94
CA LEU A 138 -1.84 -18.43 -15.38
C LEU A 138 -3.13 -17.65 -15.63
N TYR A 139 -3.23 -16.94 -16.75
CA TYR A 139 -4.46 -16.27 -17.17
C TYR A 139 -5.21 -17.10 -18.19
N LEU A 140 -6.45 -17.43 -17.86
CA LEU A 140 -7.41 -18.08 -18.75
C LEU A 140 -8.68 -17.22 -18.76
N ASN A 141 -9.09 -16.77 -19.95
CA ASN A 141 -10.27 -15.92 -20.14
C ASN A 141 -10.27 -14.67 -19.21
N ASP A 142 -9.15 -13.93 -19.21
CA ASP A 142 -8.93 -12.71 -18.40
C ASP A 142 -9.04 -12.87 -16.88
N ARG A 143 -9.00 -14.11 -16.38
CA ARG A 143 -8.95 -14.41 -14.95
C ARG A 143 -7.70 -15.20 -14.61
N MET A 144 -7.16 -14.97 -13.41
CA MET A 144 -6.03 -15.73 -12.87
C MET A 144 -6.48 -17.10 -12.34
N PHE A 145 -5.72 -18.13 -12.69
CA PHE A 145 -5.90 -19.51 -12.28
C PHE A 145 -4.60 -20.05 -11.66
N LEU A 146 -4.76 -20.92 -10.67
CA LEU A 146 -3.68 -21.64 -10.02
C LEU A 146 -3.35 -22.93 -10.78
N ALA A 147 -2.07 -23.16 -11.04
CA ALA A 147 -1.53 -24.33 -11.74
C ALA A 147 -0.44 -25.04 -10.89
N ASP A 148 -0.04 -26.23 -11.32
CA ASP A 148 1.03 -27.07 -10.72
C ASP A 148 0.75 -27.56 -9.29
N PHE A 149 -0.14 -28.54 -9.19
CA PHE A 149 -0.52 -29.20 -7.93
C PHE A 149 0.41 -30.38 -7.57
N GLY A 150 1.64 -30.44 -8.12
CA GLY A 150 2.57 -31.55 -7.88
C GLY A 150 3.01 -31.72 -6.41
N LEU A 151 2.77 -30.72 -5.56
CA LEU A 151 3.10 -30.72 -4.12
C LEU A 151 1.86 -30.63 -3.21
N VAL A 152 0.65 -30.75 -3.77
CA VAL A 152 -0.61 -30.60 -3.01
C VAL A 152 -0.72 -31.62 -1.86
N LYS A 153 -1.23 -31.18 -0.71
CA LYS A 153 -1.54 -32.02 0.46
C LYS A 153 -3.04 -31.96 0.78
N TYR A 154 -3.63 -33.12 1.04
CA TYR A 154 -5.03 -33.33 1.43
C TYR A 154 -5.13 -34.45 2.49
N PRO A 155 -6.25 -34.59 3.24
CA PRO A 155 -6.33 -35.37 4.47
C PRO A 155 -5.96 -36.87 4.38
N GLU A 156 -6.24 -37.54 3.27
CA GLU A 156 -6.14 -39.01 3.16
C GLU A 156 -4.74 -39.55 2.81
N ARG A 157 -3.68 -38.72 2.85
CA ARG A 157 -2.42 -39.05 2.17
C ARG A 157 -1.18 -39.19 3.07
N ILE A 158 -0.46 -40.30 2.88
CA ILE A 158 0.84 -40.59 3.50
C ILE A 158 1.97 -39.85 2.74
N GLU A 159 2.88 -39.25 3.50
CA GLU A 159 3.86 -38.23 3.07
C GLU A 159 4.84 -38.70 1.99
N LEU A 160 5.02 -37.90 0.93
CA LEU A 160 6.22 -37.92 0.09
C LEU A 160 7.05 -36.69 0.42
N THR A 161 8.30 -36.90 0.85
CA THR A 161 9.27 -35.85 1.15
C THR A 161 9.51 -34.98 -0.09
N PRO A 162 9.52 -33.64 0.02
CA PRO A 162 10.09 -32.82 -1.04
C PRO A 162 11.61 -32.98 -1.00
N ASN A 163 12.19 -33.64 -2.02
CA ASN A 163 13.60 -33.46 -2.33
C ASN A 163 13.85 -31.98 -2.61
N MET A 164 14.87 -31.42 -1.94
CA MET A 164 15.37 -30.06 -2.10
C MET A 164 15.36 -29.67 -3.59
N ARG A 165 14.55 -28.66 -3.96
CA ARG A 165 14.55 -28.09 -5.30
C ARG A 165 15.50 -26.90 -5.39
N ASP A 166 15.96 -26.68 -6.61
CA ASP A 166 16.84 -25.61 -7.07
C ASP A 166 16.38 -24.20 -6.70
N VAL A 167 17.38 -23.33 -6.70
CA VAL A 167 17.55 -21.91 -6.33
C VAL A 167 16.37 -20.93 -6.59
N GLY A 168 15.30 -21.31 -7.29
CA GLY A 168 14.18 -20.43 -7.65
C GLY A 168 12.97 -20.40 -6.68
N ALA A 169 12.65 -21.50 -5.99
CA ALA A 169 11.48 -21.55 -5.07
C ALA A 169 11.81 -21.11 -3.63
N LYS A 170 13.06 -20.78 -3.33
CA LYS A 170 13.53 -20.52 -1.96
C LYS A 170 12.87 -19.29 -1.34
N PHE A 171 12.54 -18.29 -2.14
CA PHE A 171 12.10 -16.97 -1.66
C PHE A 171 10.58 -16.88 -1.44
N THR A 172 9.79 -17.76 -2.06
CA THR A 172 8.33 -17.88 -1.80
C THR A 172 8.01 -18.95 -0.76
N MET A 173 8.92 -19.87 -0.46
CA MET A 173 8.67 -20.99 0.45
C MET A 173 8.75 -20.58 1.93
N ALA A 174 7.72 -20.98 2.70
CA ALA A 174 7.65 -20.73 4.12
C ALA A 174 8.80 -21.39 4.91
N PRO A 175 9.31 -20.78 6.00
CA PRO A 175 10.44 -21.31 6.78
C PRO A 175 10.23 -22.73 7.30
N GLU A 176 9.05 -23.06 7.80
CA GLU A 176 8.68 -24.38 8.30
C GLU A 176 8.62 -25.43 7.20
N MET A 177 8.21 -25.04 5.98
CA MET A 177 8.25 -25.90 4.80
C MET A 177 9.69 -26.20 4.37
N ARG A 178 10.62 -25.26 4.55
CA ARG A 178 12.05 -25.49 4.30
C ARG A 178 12.68 -26.44 5.34
N ARG A 179 12.22 -26.39 6.59
CA ARG A 179 12.79 -27.17 7.71
C ARG A 179 12.21 -28.58 7.81
N ILE A 180 10.88 -28.71 7.79
CA ILE A 180 10.16 -29.97 8.08
C ILE A 180 8.88 -30.07 7.23
N ALA A 181 9.03 -30.04 5.90
CA ALA A 181 7.92 -29.98 4.94
C ALA A 181 6.79 -31.01 5.15
N ASN A 182 7.13 -32.19 5.66
CA ASN A 182 6.16 -33.27 5.77
C ASN A 182 5.16 -33.00 6.92
N ARG A 183 5.69 -32.55 8.07
CA ARG A 183 4.92 -32.25 9.29
C ARG A 183 4.39 -30.82 9.35
N ALA A 184 4.93 -29.93 8.53
CA ALA A 184 4.46 -28.56 8.46
C ALA A 184 2.99 -28.48 8.03
N ASP A 185 2.26 -27.57 8.67
CA ASP A 185 0.92 -27.19 8.23
C ASP A 185 1.03 -26.43 6.91
N GLY A 186 0.33 -26.90 5.88
CA GLY A 186 0.40 -26.32 4.54
C GLY A 186 -0.50 -25.11 4.36
N LEU A 187 -1.56 -24.97 5.16
CA LEU A 187 -2.51 -23.86 5.06
C LEU A 187 -1.83 -22.50 5.34
N PRO A 188 -1.14 -22.29 6.49
CA PRO A 188 -0.41 -21.05 6.74
C PRO A 188 0.80 -20.88 5.81
N ALA A 189 1.36 -21.96 5.28
CA ALA A 189 2.45 -21.89 4.30
C ALA A 189 1.99 -21.30 2.96
N ASP A 190 0.78 -21.64 2.50
CA ASP A 190 0.17 -21.03 1.32
C ASP A 190 0.00 -19.52 1.48
N ILE A 191 -0.38 -19.04 2.67
CA ILE A 191 -0.52 -17.61 2.96
C ILE A 191 0.82 -16.87 2.87
N TYR A 192 1.87 -17.47 3.41
CA TYR A 192 3.24 -16.94 3.26
C TYR A 192 3.62 -16.83 1.78
N SER A 193 3.40 -17.90 1.01
CA SER A 193 3.72 -17.94 -0.41
C SER A 193 2.86 -16.98 -1.26
N LEU A 194 1.59 -16.80 -0.89
CA LEU A 194 0.69 -15.83 -1.50
C LEU A 194 1.15 -14.40 -1.25
N ALA A 195 1.52 -14.04 -0.02
CA ALA A 195 2.06 -12.72 0.32
C ALA A 195 3.35 -12.40 -0.44
N LYS A 196 4.25 -13.39 -0.57
CA LYS A 196 5.45 -13.27 -1.41
C LYS A 196 5.10 -13.03 -2.88
N SER A 197 4.10 -13.74 -3.39
CA SER A 197 3.61 -13.59 -4.77
C SER A 197 3.01 -12.21 -5.02
N VAL A 198 2.24 -11.68 -4.06
CA VAL A 198 1.71 -10.30 -4.09
C VAL A 198 2.87 -9.30 -4.19
N TRP A 199 3.87 -9.41 -3.30
CA TRP A 199 5.02 -8.52 -3.31
C TRP A 199 5.79 -8.57 -4.63
N MET A 200 6.10 -9.76 -5.14
CA MET A 200 6.81 -9.94 -6.42
C MET A 200 6.03 -9.35 -7.60
N SER A 201 4.70 -9.43 -7.53
CA SER A 201 3.80 -8.91 -8.57
C SER A 201 3.72 -7.40 -8.61
N LEU A 202 3.75 -6.76 -7.44
CA LEU A 202 3.75 -5.31 -7.29
C LEU A 202 5.10 -4.70 -7.67
N THR A 203 6.19 -5.28 -7.19
CA THR A 203 7.55 -4.76 -7.41
C THR A 203 8.15 -5.14 -8.77
N LYS A 204 7.58 -6.16 -9.42
CA LYS A 204 8.14 -6.84 -10.61
C LYS A 204 9.50 -7.50 -10.35
N ASP A 205 9.93 -7.59 -9.10
CA ASP A 205 11.12 -8.31 -8.72
C ASP A 205 10.77 -9.78 -8.47
N TYR A 206 10.94 -10.58 -9.52
CA TYR A 206 10.67 -12.01 -9.48
C TYR A 206 11.81 -12.85 -8.88
N LEU A 207 12.88 -12.23 -8.37
CA LEU A 207 13.81 -12.93 -7.48
C LEU A 207 13.20 -13.08 -6.09
N GLY A 208 12.33 -12.16 -5.67
CA GLY A 208 11.73 -12.16 -4.34
C GLY A 208 12.73 -11.76 -3.25
N PHE A 209 12.37 -12.05 -1.99
CA PHE A 209 13.21 -11.76 -0.82
C PHE A 209 13.16 -12.92 0.18
N ASP A 210 14.17 -13.03 1.05
CA ASP A 210 14.20 -14.05 2.12
C ASP A 210 13.55 -13.53 3.41
N GLY A 211 13.04 -14.46 4.23
CA GLY A 211 12.46 -14.17 5.53
C GLY A 211 11.16 -13.36 5.51
N GLN A 212 10.81 -12.80 6.66
CA GLN A 212 9.61 -11.98 6.85
C GLN A 212 9.75 -10.61 6.16
N TYR A 213 8.64 -10.09 5.66
CA TYR A 213 8.56 -8.78 5.04
C TYR A 213 8.84 -7.66 6.04
N SER A 214 9.46 -6.56 5.56
CA SER A 214 9.77 -5.39 6.39
C SER A 214 9.58 -4.09 5.59
N ALA A 215 8.52 -3.35 5.93
CA ALA A 215 8.14 -2.11 5.25
C ALA A 215 9.22 -1.02 5.32
N LYS A 216 10.03 -0.98 6.38
CA LYS A 216 11.06 0.05 6.61
C LYS A 216 12.45 -0.34 6.09
N SER A 217 12.53 -1.35 5.22
CA SER A 217 13.78 -1.86 4.65
C SER A 217 13.84 -1.67 3.13
N ASN A 218 14.89 -2.17 2.47
CA ASN A 218 15.03 -2.10 1.01
C ASN A 218 13.92 -2.85 0.26
N ILE A 219 13.27 -3.84 0.89
CA ILE A 219 12.14 -4.57 0.28
C ILE A 219 10.80 -3.87 0.49
N GLY A 220 10.73 -2.76 1.23
CA GLY A 220 9.48 -2.03 1.48
C GLY A 220 8.79 -1.56 0.19
N LEU A 221 7.46 -1.71 0.11
CA LEU A 221 6.66 -1.32 -1.06
C LEU A 221 6.80 0.17 -1.38
N SER A 222 7.06 1.01 -0.37
CA SER A 222 7.31 2.45 -0.55
C SER A 222 8.54 2.77 -1.41
N ASN A 223 9.43 1.80 -1.64
CA ASN A 223 10.56 1.96 -2.55
C ASN A 223 10.16 1.79 -4.03
N TYR A 224 8.99 1.19 -4.29
CA TYR A 224 8.53 0.83 -5.63
C TYR A 224 7.25 1.58 -6.03
N ILE A 225 6.39 1.91 -5.07
CA ILE A 225 5.09 2.56 -5.27
C ILE A 225 5.07 3.86 -4.45
N LYS A 226 4.79 5.00 -5.07
CA LYS A 226 4.83 6.32 -4.40
C LYS A 226 3.45 6.95 -4.25
N GLU A 227 2.52 6.57 -5.12
CA GLU A 227 1.24 7.25 -5.33
C GLU A 227 0.12 6.69 -4.44
N LEU A 228 0.31 5.48 -3.91
CA LEU A 228 -0.67 4.75 -3.11
C LEU A 228 -0.35 4.80 -1.61
N TYR A 229 -1.39 4.70 -0.79
CA TYR A 229 -1.26 4.52 0.65
C TYR A 229 -1.03 3.04 0.96
N LEU A 230 0.19 2.74 1.37
CA LEU A 230 0.72 1.38 1.52
C LEU A 230 0.59 0.74 2.92
N PRO A 231 0.54 1.47 4.06
CA PRO A 231 0.62 0.87 5.39
C PRO A 231 -0.33 -0.31 5.67
N PRO A 232 -1.61 -0.30 5.26
CA PRO A 232 -2.49 -1.47 5.48
C PRO A 232 -2.02 -2.72 4.75
N LEU A 233 -1.49 -2.57 3.52
CA LEU A 233 -0.94 -3.68 2.76
C LEU A 233 0.42 -4.10 3.31
N ASP A 234 1.25 -3.15 3.74
CA ASP A 234 2.52 -3.44 4.39
C ASP A 234 2.31 -4.29 5.65
N ASP A 235 1.39 -3.91 6.54
CA ASP A 235 1.03 -4.66 7.74
C ASP A 235 0.53 -6.08 7.39
N LEU A 236 -0.34 -6.18 6.37
CA LEU A 236 -0.83 -7.47 5.90
C LEU A 236 0.32 -8.38 5.44
N LEU A 237 1.27 -7.84 4.67
CA LEU A 237 2.44 -8.60 4.20
C LEU A 237 3.37 -8.98 5.36
N VAL A 238 3.56 -8.11 6.37
CA VAL A 238 4.33 -8.42 7.58
C VAL A 238 3.73 -9.62 8.30
N ARG A 239 2.42 -9.58 8.60
CA ARG A 239 1.72 -10.68 9.30
C ARG A 239 1.67 -11.96 8.48
N ALA A 240 1.39 -11.85 7.17
CA ALA A 240 1.30 -13.01 6.28
C ALA A 240 2.65 -13.71 6.05
N THR A 241 3.76 -12.99 6.22
CA THR A 241 5.11 -13.56 6.11
C THR A 241 5.77 -13.84 7.46
N ASP A 242 5.00 -13.91 8.55
CA ASP A 242 5.54 -14.21 9.88
C ASP A 242 6.25 -15.57 9.91
N ASN A 243 7.36 -15.63 10.66
CA ASN A 243 8.12 -16.86 10.81
C ASN A 243 7.36 -17.90 11.66
N ASP A 244 6.46 -17.47 12.55
CA ASP A 244 5.52 -18.34 13.25
C ASP A 244 4.24 -18.51 12.41
N PRO A 245 3.94 -19.72 11.90
CA PRO A 245 2.76 -19.96 11.09
C PRO A 245 1.44 -19.67 11.82
N HIS A 246 1.41 -19.70 13.15
CA HIS A 246 0.20 -19.43 13.94
C HIS A 246 -0.13 -17.93 14.07
N GLN A 247 0.80 -17.04 13.77
CA GLN A 247 0.59 -15.59 13.76
C GLN A 247 0.10 -15.08 12.40
N ARG A 248 0.11 -15.94 11.37
CA ARG A 248 -0.33 -15.57 10.02
C ARG A 248 -1.86 -15.50 9.96
N PRO A 249 -2.43 -14.56 9.17
CA PRO A 249 -3.84 -14.55 8.90
C PRO A 249 -4.28 -15.79 8.13
N THR A 250 -5.54 -16.14 8.24
CA THR A 250 -6.22 -17.10 7.36
C THR A 250 -6.37 -16.54 5.93
N ALA A 251 -6.70 -17.40 4.96
CA ALA A 251 -6.97 -16.96 3.59
C ALA A 251 -8.12 -15.93 3.51
N SER A 252 -9.15 -16.08 4.36
CA SER A 252 -10.27 -15.15 4.44
C SER A 252 -9.85 -13.77 4.97
N GLU A 253 -9.05 -13.74 6.03
CA GLU A 253 -8.50 -12.49 6.58
C GLU A 253 -7.51 -11.83 5.60
N PHE A 254 -6.73 -12.63 4.86
CA PHE A 254 -5.85 -12.11 3.83
C PHE A 254 -6.63 -11.45 2.70
N LYS A 255 -7.69 -12.10 2.19
CA LYS A 255 -8.59 -11.53 1.18
C LYS A 255 -9.22 -10.22 1.66
N ALA A 256 -9.75 -10.20 2.88
CA ALA A 256 -10.34 -9.00 3.48
C ALA A 256 -9.32 -7.85 3.59
N GLY A 257 -8.06 -8.16 3.93
CA GLY A 257 -6.99 -7.16 3.94
C GLY A 257 -6.67 -6.57 2.57
N LEU A 258 -6.70 -7.38 1.50
CA LEU A 258 -6.52 -6.89 0.12
C LEU A 258 -7.70 -5.99 -0.30
N GLU A 259 -8.94 -6.41 -0.01
CA GLU A 259 -10.16 -5.65 -0.29
C GLU A 259 -10.15 -4.30 0.43
N TYR A 260 -9.80 -4.29 1.71
CA TYR A 260 -9.67 -3.07 2.52
C TYR A 260 -8.63 -2.11 1.95
N TRP A 261 -7.47 -2.62 1.49
CA TRP A 261 -6.44 -1.77 0.89
C TRP A 261 -6.90 -1.13 -0.43
N ILE A 262 -7.66 -1.87 -1.26
CA ILE A 262 -8.27 -1.31 -2.47
C ILE A 262 -9.33 -0.26 -2.12
N GLU A 263 -10.19 -0.54 -1.14
CA GLU A 263 -11.22 0.41 -0.70
C GLU A 263 -10.60 1.74 -0.28
N ILE A 264 -9.58 1.70 0.59
CA ILE A 264 -8.90 2.93 1.05
C ILE A 264 -8.28 3.70 -0.11
N ASN A 265 -7.62 3.02 -1.05
CA ASN A 265 -6.96 3.72 -2.14
C ASN A 265 -7.94 4.26 -3.20
N ASN A 266 -9.14 3.71 -3.29
CA ASN A 266 -10.23 4.25 -4.12
C ASN A 266 -11.03 5.35 -3.40
N ASP A 267 -11.04 5.39 -2.07
CA ASP A 267 -11.73 6.38 -1.26
C ASP A 267 -10.74 7.36 -0.62
N PHE A 268 -10.49 8.47 -1.32
CA PHE A 268 -9.64 9.57 -0.85
C PHE A 268 -10.02 10.07 0.56
N ILE A 269 -11.30 10.06 0.93
CA ILE A 269 -11.77 10.53 2.23
C ILE A 269 -11.37 9.55 3.34
N GLN A 270 -11.53 8.24 3.13
CA GLN A 270 -11.08 7.23 4.09
C GLN A 270 -9.56 7.18 4.22
N ARG A 271 -8.82 7.26 3.10
CA ARG A 271 -7.35 7.36 3.11
C ARG A 271 -6.88 8.50 3.98
N ASN A 272 -7.48 9.67 3.80
CA ASN A 272 -7.11 10.88 4.52
C ASN A 272 -7.35 10.77 6.04
N LEU A 273 -8.47 10.19 6.45
CA LEU A 273 -8.77 9.96 7.87
C LEU A 273 -7.85 8.91 8.50
N THR A 274 -7.48 7.87 7.75
CA THR A 274 -6.58 6.80 8.23
C THR A 274 -5.16 7.32 8.42
N GLU A 275 -4.63 8.01 7.41
CA GLU A 275 -3.33 8.68 7.47
C GLU A 275 -3.27 9.69 8.65
N TRP A 276 -4.38 10.39 8.95
CA TRP A 276 -4.47 11.32 10.08
C TRP A 276 -4.44 10.60 11.42
N PHE A 277 -5.04 9.41 11.49
CA PHE A 277 -5.00 8.55 12.67
C PHE A 277 -3.61 7.93 12.89
N GLU A 278 -2.86 7.64 11.83
CA GLU A 278 -1.48 7.16 11.96
C GLU A 278 -0.55 8.18 12.60
N ILE A 279 -0.67 9.46 12.23
CA ILE A 279 0.08 10.54 12.89
C ILE A 279 -0.26 10.55 14.38
N GLN A 280 -1.54 10.40 14.74
CA GLN A 280 -1.95 10.33 16.15
C GLN A 280 -1.34 9.12 16.86
N ASN A 281 -1.27 7.95 16.23
CA ASN A 281 -0.64 6.76 16.81
C ASN A 281 0.88 6.89 16.96
N LEU A 282 1.55 7.60 16.04
CA LEU A 282 2.98 7.91 16.15
C LEU A 282 3.25 8.83 17.34
N LEU A 283 2.40 9.82 17.54
CA LEU A 283 2.51 10.75 18.68
C LEU A 283 2.08 10.12 20.01
N PHE A 284 1.07 9.24 19.98
CA PHE A 284 0.39 8.72 21.15
C PHE A 284 0.15 7.20 21.06
N PRO A 285 1.22 6.38 21.10
CA PRO A 285 1.14 4.95 20.76
C PRO A 285 0.33 4.08 21.75
N TYR A 286 0.05 4.59 22.96
CA TYR A 286 -0.66 3.84 24.00
C TYR A 286 -2.12 4.24 24.16
N SER A 287 -2.44 5.52 23.93
CA SER A 287 -3.78 6.08 24.07
C SER A 287 -3.80 7.51 23.55
N THR A 288 -4.85 7.91 22.83
CA THR A 288 -5.02 9.30 22.39
C THR A 288 -5.48 10.17 23.56
N PRO A 289 -4.67 11.13 24.03
CA PRO A 289 -5.07 12.08 25.07
C PRO A 289 -6.12 13.06 24.53
N ASN A 290 -6.97 13.59 25.42
CA ASN A 290 -7.97 14.60 25.05
C ASN A 290 -7.35 15.94 24.65
N SER A 291 -6.21 16.30 25.25
CA SER A 291 -5.48 17.53 24.98
C SER A 291 -3.99 17.36 25.29
N VAL A 292 -3.12 17.95 24.49
CA VAL A 292 -1.65 18.01 24.67
C VAL A 292 -1.15 19.38 24.26
N GLU A 293 -0.13 19.89 24.94
CA GLU A 293 0.51 21.17 24.61
C GLU A 293 2.03 21.03 24.44
N TRP A 294 2.56 21.71 23.42
CA TRP A 294 3.99 21.94 23.21
C TRP A 294 4.28 23.44 23.23
N LYS A 295 5.32 23.85 23.96
CA LYS A 295 5.76 25.26 24.08
C LYS A 295 7.19 25.49 23.60
N ASN A 296 7.94 24.42 23.41
CA ASN A 296 9.29 24.49 22.86
C ASN A 296 9.21 24.58 21.33
N ASN A 297 9.94 25.52 20.73
CA ASN A 297 9.88 25.75 19.28
C ASN A 297 10.36 24.54 18.46
N ASP A 298 11.39 23.83 18.91
CA ASP A 298 11.92 22.67 18.18
C ASP A 298 10.90 21.54 18.14
N ASP A 299 10.20 21.31 19.27
CA ASP A 299 9.09 20.34 19.32
C ASP A 299 7.96 20.75 18.37
N ILE A 300 7.56 22.03 18.39
CA ILE A 300 6.51 22.54 17.49
C ILE A 300 6.89 22.33 16.02
N ILE A 301 8.13 22.65 15.64
CA ILE A 301 8.64 22.46 14.27
C ILE A 301 8.60 20.98 13.89
N ASN A 302 9.06 20.09 14.77
CA ASN A 302 9.09 18.65 14.50
C ASN A 302 7.69 18.06 14.33
N ILE A 303 6.75 18.44 15.20
CA ILE A 303 5.36 17.97 15.13
C ILE A 303 4.66 18.48 13.86
N LEU A 304 4.83 19.76 13.52
CA LEU A 304 4.22 20.31 12.32
C LEU A 304 4.86 19.75 11.04
N ASN A 305 6.16 19.46 11.02
CA ASN A 305 6.78 18.78 9.88
C ASN A 305 6.29 17.34 9.71
N LEU A 306 6.04 16.60 10.79
CA LEU A 306 5.42 15.27 10.71
C LEU A 306 4.04 15.32 10.03
N ILE A 307 3.29 16.41 10.24
CA ILE A 307 2.01 16.67 9.59
C ILE A 307 2.20 17.10 8.13
N ALA A 308 3.23 17.89 7.84
CA ALA A 308 3.53 18.44 6.53
C ALA A 308 4.09 17.40 5.53
N GLU A 309 4.80 16.37 6.01
CA GLU A 309 5.34 15.26 5.19
C GLU A 309 4.27 14.47 4.40
N ARG A 310 3.00 14.68 4.72
CA ARG A 310 1.86 14.01 4.12
C ARG A 310 0.99 15.02 3.40
N GLU A 311 1.29 15.27 2.11
CA GLU A 311 0.61 16.28 1.27
C GLU A 311 -0.92 16.12 1.22
N SER A 312 -1.43 14.90 1.39
CA SER A 312 -2.85 14.62 1.46
C SER A 312 -3.50 15.17 2.73
N LEU A 313 -2.78 15.24 3.85
CA LEU A 313 -3.37 15.22 5.19
C LEU A 313 -3.78 16.55 5.77
N ASN A 314 -3.03 17.61 5.52
CA ASN A 314 -3.13 18.79 6.34
C ASN A 314 -3.74 19.95 5.56
N HIS A 315 -4.68 20.63 6.21
CA HIS A 315 -5.17 21.93 5.76
C HIS A 315 -5.00 22.92 6.92
N MET A 316 -4.15 23.91 6.70
CA MET A 316 -3.85 25.00 7.62
C MET A 316 -4.82 26.15 7.36
N PHE A 317 -5.52 26.61 8.39
CA PHE A 317 -6.33 27.82 8.35
C PHE A 317 -5.57 29.00 8.95
N TYR A 318 -5.61 30.12 8.25
CA TYR A 318 -4.89 31.33 8.63
C TYR A 318 -5.67 32.17 9.66
N PRO A 319 -4.97 32.87 10.57
CA PRO A 319 -5.58 33.82 11.51
C PRO A 319 -6.42 34.93 10.85
N SER A 320 -6.08 35.35 9.64
CA SER A 320 -6.79 36.38 8.87
C SER A 320 -7.97 35.84 8.05
N GLY A 321 -8.20 34.52 8.07
CA GLY A 321 -9.16 33.83 7.21
C GLY A 321 -8.50 33.24 5.97
N GLY A 322 -9.18 32.30 5.30
CA GLY A 322 -8.53 31.49 4.26
C GLY A 322 -7.88 30.21 4.81
N GLY A 323 -7.32 29.40 3.90
CA GLY A 323 -6.55 28.22 4.26
C GLY A 323 -5.70 27.71 3.09
N ASN A 324 -4.64 26.97 3.40
CA ASN A 324 -3.72 26.36 2.44
C ASN A 324 -3.06 25.11 3.06
N ASP A 325 -2.35 24.33 2.27
CA ASP A 325 -1.67 23.13 2.76
C ASP A 325 -0.24 23.48 3.19
N LEU A 326 0.18 23.00 4.36
CA LEU A 326 1.52 23.18 4.89
C LEU A 326 2.47 22.17 4.23
N ILE A 327 3.55 22.68 3.63
CA ILE A 327 4.60 21.90 2.95
C ILE A 327 5.72 21.55 3.93
N ARG A 328 6.16 22.51 4.74
CA ARG A 328 7.17 22.32 5.78
C ARG A 328 7.18 23.48 6.78
N VAL A 329 7.89 23.28 7.88
CA VAL A 329 8.20 24.28 8.89
C VAL A 329 9.70 24.36 9.11
N GLU A 330 10.21 25.58 9.22
CA GLU A 330 11.63 25.85 9.48
C GLU A 330 11.79 26.97 10.52
N PRO A 331 12.94 27.04 11.24
CA PRO A 331 13.26 28.22 12.03
C PRO A 331 13.32 29.47 11.16
N ALA A 332 12.73 30.57 11.62
CA ALA A 332 12.86 31.85 10.94
C ALA A 332 14.16 32.55 11.35
N ALA A 333 14.57 33.56 10.57
CA ALA A 333 15.78 34.33 10.87
C ALA A 333 15.65 35.15 12.17
N GLU A 334 14.43 35.57 12.50
CA GLU A 334 14.14 36.24 13.77
C GLU A 334 14.20 35.25 14.93
N LYS A 335 14.94 35.61 15.98
CA LYS A 335 15.11 34.74 17.15
C LYS A 335 13.77 34.44 17.81
N GLY A 336 13.45 33.16 17.94
CA GLY A 336 12.21 32.68 18.56
C GLY A 336 11.03 32.57 17.60
N PHE A 337 11.21 32.95 16.33
CA PHE A 337 10.19 32.82 15.29
C PHE A 337 10.38 31.52 14.50
N ILE A 338 9.28 31.06 13.91
CA ILE A 338 9.26 29.98 12.94
C ILE A 338 8.64 30.48 11.63
N ALA A 339 8.94 29.78 10.53
CA ALA A 339 8.37 30.02 9.22
C ALA A 339 7.55 28.80 8.79
N LEU A 340 6.26 29.01 8.53
CA LEU A 340 5.39 28.03 7.90
C LEU A 340 5.44 28.23 6.38
N ILE A 341 5.75 27.18 5.64
CA ILE A 341 5.88 27.24 4.17
C ILE A 341 4.71 26.51 3.54
N ALA A 342 3.85 27.24 2.85
CA ALA A 342 2.70 26.67 2.11
C ALA A 342 2.90 26.68 0.58
N TYR A 343 3.87 27.45 0.07
CA TYR A 343 4.18 27.54 -1.36
C TYR A 343 5.61 28.06 -1.56
N GLU A 344 6.15 27.88 -2.76
CA GLU A 344 7.51 28.34 -3.06
C GLU A 344 7.65 29.86 -2.93
N ARG A 345 8.81 30.29 -2.41
CA ARG A 345 9.18 31.70 -2.20
C ARG A 345 8.20 32.51 -1.37
N CYS A 346 7.44 31.86 -0.49
CA CYS A 346 6.61 32.54 0.49
C CYS A 346 6.70 31.89 1.86
N ALA A 347 6.57 32.69 2.91
CA ALA A 347 6.66 32.23 4.28
C ALA A 347 5.71 32.99 5.20
N GLU A 348 4.99 32.24 6.03
CA GLU A 348 4.24 32.80 7.15
C GLU A 348 5.17 32.80 8.37
N ILE A 349 5.59 33.99 8.82
CA ILE A 349 6.53 34.13 9.93
C ILE A 349 5.77 34.51 11.20
N LEU A 350 5.96 33.74 12.27
CA LEU A 350 5.26 33.95 13.54
C LEU A 350 6.12 33.56 14.73
N MET A 351 5.85 34.14 15.90
CA MET A 351 6.43 33.70 17.18
C MET A 351 5.44 32.74 17.87
N PRO A 352 5.77 31.44 18.02
CA PRO A 352 4.88 30.49 18.66
C PRO A 352 4.75 30.78 20.16
N LYS A 353 3.51 30.81 20.66
CA LYS A 353 3.22 30.76 22.09
C LYS A 353 3.07 29.32 22.56
N LYS A 354 2.29 28.54 21.80
CA LYS A 354 2.11 27.10 22.00
C LYS A 354 1.47 26.45 20.79
N LEU A 355 1.71 25.15 20.62
CA LEU A 355 0.92 24.24 19.79
C LEU A 355 0.08 23.37 20.73
N SER A 356 -1.22 23.27 20.50
CA SER A 356 -2.07 22.28 21.18
C SER A 356 -2.62 21.25 20.20
N PHE A 357 -2.72 19.99 20.64
CA PHE A 357 -3.49 18.94 19.99
C PHE A 357 -4.76 18.71 20.79
N GLU A 358 -5.90 18.69 20.12
CA GLU A 358 -7.21 18.54 20.76
C GLU A 358 -7.94 17.35 20.15
N SER A 359 -8.35 16.41 21.00
CA SER A 359 -9.09 15.20 20.60
C SER A 359 -10.51 15.18 21.15
N PHE A 360 -11.40 14.57 20.37
CA PHE A 360 -12.81 14.33 20.72
C PHE A 360 -13.17 12.84 20.76
N GLY A 361 -12.18 11.96 20.91
CA GLY A 361 -12.40 10.51 21.07
C GLY A 361 -12.66 9.80 19.74
N HIS A 362 -13.76 9.04 19.64
CA HIS A 362 -14.03 8.09 18.55
C HIS A 362 -14.24 8.71 17.16
N ASP A 363 -14.21 10.04 17.02
CA ASP A 363 -14.37 10.72 15.73
C ASP A 363 -13.12 11.56 15.39
N PRO A 364 -12.05 10.93 14.88
CA PRO A 364 -10.77 11.59 14.65
C PRO A 364 -10.82 12.70 13.60
N GLU A 365 -11.90 12.80 12.81
CA GLU A 365 -12.09 13.85 11.80
C GLU A 365 -12.16 15.26 12.41
N TRP A 366 -12.50 15.37 13.70
CA TRP A 366 -12.63 16.63 14.43
C TRP A 366 -11.41 16.95 15.30
N ASN A 367 -10.43 16.04 15.35
CA ASN A 367 -9.18 16.30 16.06
C ASN A 367 -8.37 17.32 15.27
N TYR A 368 -7.76 18.28 15.96
CA TYR A 368 -7.01 19.36 15.33
C TYR A 368 -5.76 19.71 16.10
N PHE A 369 -4.83 20.33 15.39
CA PHE A 369 -3.73 21.08 16.02
C PHE A 369 -4.05 22.57 15.96
N ARG A 370 -3.75 23.31 17.03
CA ARG A 370 -3.90 24.77 17.08
C ARG A 370 -2.58 25.40 17.48
N LEU A 371 -2.02 26.22 16.59
CA LEU A 371 -0.81 26.98 16.84
C LEU A 371 -1.20 28.41 17.21
N GLU A 372 -1.02 28.75 18.48
CA GLU A 372 -1.25 30.10 18.99
C GLU A 372 0.01 30.94 18.85
N CYS A 373 -0.14 32.15 18.31
CA CYS A 373 0.95 33.11 18.19
C CYS A 373 1.06 33.95 19.46
N GLU A 374 2.28 34.34 19.82
CA GLU A 374 2.49 35.44 20.75
C GLU A 374 1.93 36.74 20.17
N THR A 375 1.48 37.64 21.06
CA THR A 375 1.14 39.01 20.65
C THR A 375 2.40 39.85 20.69
N ILE A 376 2.84 40.34 19.53
CA ILE A 376 4.08 41.10 19.36
C ILE A 376 3.81 42.46 18.74
N GLU A 377 4.75 43.38 18.92
CA GLU A 377 4.71 44.68 18.27
C GLU A 377 5.00 44.56 16.77
N PRO A 378 4.27 45.31 15.93
CA PRO A 378 4.52 45.32 14.50
C PRO A 378 5.76 46.15 14.12
N ILE A 379 6.37 45.80 13.00
CA ILE A 379 7.55 46.50 12.44
C ILE A 379 7.14 47.80 11.74
N LYS A 380 5.91 47.87 11.21
CA LYS A 380 5.28 49.01 10.51
C LYS A 380 5.94 49.35 9.16
N ILE A 381 6.34 48.32 8.42
CA ILE A 381 6.95 48.46 7.08
C ILE A 381 5.90 48.87 6.03
N SER A 382 4.67 48.37 6.16
CA SER A 382 3.64 48.43 5.09
C SER A 382 2.51 49.44 5.37
N GLY A 383 2.79 50.49 6.15
CA GLY A 383 1.85 51.57 6.45
C GLY A 383 1.14 51.45 7.82
N PRO A 384 0.04 52.18 8.03
CA PRO A 384 -0.62 52.28 9.33
C PRO A 384 -1.33 50.98 9.71
N ILE A 385 -1.13 50.55 10.96
CA ILE A 385 -1.70 49.32 11.53
C ILE A 385 -2.89 49.67 12.40
N ASN A 386 -3.95 48.88 12.32
CA ASN A 386 -5.16 49.04 13.12
C ASN A 386 -5.39 47.82 14.02
N ASN A 387 -6.38 47.90 14.91
CA ASN A 387 -6.64 46.84 15.88
C ASN A 387 -7.09 45.50 15.24
N SER A 388 -7.58 45.52 13.99
CA SER A 388 -7.95 44.31 13.24
C SER A 388 -6.79 43.68 12.46
N THR A 389 -5.63 44.33 12.35
CA THR A 389 -4.46 43.77 11.67
C THR A 389 -3.93 42.55 12.44
N MET A 390 -3.83 41.40 11.74
CA MET A 390 -3.27 40.16 12.27
C MET A 390 -1.83 39.93 11.83
N GLU A 391 -1.45 40.51 10.69
CA GLU A 391 -0.18 40.25 10.01
C GLU A 391 0.29 41.48 9.24
N GLU A 392 1.59 41.50 8.94
CA GLU A 392 2.22 42.48 8.08
C GLU A 392 2.78 41.79 6.83
N TYR A 393 2.35 42.24 5.66
CA TYR A 393 2.84 41.75 4.37
C TYR A 393 4.11 42.51 3.97
N MET A 394 5.20 41.78 3.73
CA MET A 394 6.52 42.34 3.42
C MET A 394 7.31 41.41 2.50
N VAL A 395 8.50 41.85 2.06
CA VAL A 395 9.43 41.02 1.29
C VAL A 395 10.71 40.83 2.10
N GLU A 396 11.11 39.59 2.34
CA GLU A 396 12.40 39.27 2.94
C GLU A 396 13.45 39.15 1.83
N ILE A 397 14.43 40.06 1.81
CA ILE A 397 15.50 40.10 0.80
C ILE A 397 16.81 39.44 1.29
N ALA A 398 16.95 39.30 2.60
CA ALA A 398 17.99 38.55 3.27
C ALA A 398 17.43 38.10 4.64
N PRO A 399 17.99 37.07 5.30
CA PRO A 399 17.48 36.58 6.59
C PRO A 399 17.23 37.71 7.60
N GLY A 400 15.96 37.94 7.95
CA GLY A 400 15.49 38.96 8.90
C GLY A 400 15.52 40.40 8.39
N ASN A 401 15.81 40.61 7.10
CA ASN A 401 15.83 41.92 6.46
C ASN A 401 14.63 42.08 5.52
N TYR A 402 13.71 42.94 5.94
CA TYR A 402 12.41 43.12 5.32
C TYR A 402 12.29 44.47 4.62
N VAL A 403 11.64 44.47 3.46
CA VAL A 403 11.33 45.67 2.66
C VAL A 403 9.85 45.73 2.33
N PRO A 404 9.33 46.90 1.88
CA PRO A 404 7.93 47.06 1.52
C PRO A 404 7.44 46.04 0.46
N PRO A 405 6.16 45.64 0.50
CA PRO A 405 5.59 44.63 -0.40
C PRO A 405 5.65 45.04 -1.88
N ASP A 406 5.52 46.33 -2.19
CA ASP A 406 5.58 46.87 -3.56
C ASP A 406 6.88 46.50 -4.29
N CYS A 407 7.96 46.26 -3.55
CA CYS A 407 9.25 45.84 -4.11
C CYS A 407 9.16 44.49 -4.84
N TRP A 408 8.24 43.61 -4.44
CA TRP A 408 7.99 42.33 -5.10
C TRP A 408 7.44 42.52 -6.51
N GLU A 409 6.43 43.39 -6.64
CA GLU A 409 5.74 43.63 -7.92
C GLU A 409 6.67 44.26 -8.95
N ILE A 410 7.54 45.18 -8.52
CA ILE A 410 8.53 45.83 -9.38
C ILE A 410 9.84 45.03 -9.52
N SER A 411 9.99 43.92 -8.80
CA SER A 411 11.20 43.07 -8.78
C SER A 411 12.50 43.83 -8.50
N GLU A 412 12.42 44.92 -7.74
CA GLU A 412 13.53 45.84 -7.47
C GLU A 412 13.43 46.44 -6.06
N TYR A 413 14.59 46.68 -5.42
CA TYR A 413 14.71 47.52 -4.24
C TYR A 413 15.91 48.46 -4.39
N GLN A 414 15.67 49.78 -4.28
CA GLN A 414 16.70 50.82 -4.38
C GLN A 414 17.54 50.76 -5.68
N GLY A 415 16.92 50.54 -6.85
CA GLY A 415 17.65 50.50 -8.12
C GLY A 415 18.40 49.20 -8.38
N LYS A 416 18.18 48.16 -7.56
CA LYS A 416 18.81 46.84 -7.72
C LYS A 416 17.76 45.73 -7.81
N PRO A 417 17.92 44.74 -8.70
CA PRO A 417 17.03 43.58 -8.75
C PRO A 417 16.97 42.86 -7.40
N LEU A 418 15.79 42.33 -7.05
CA LEU A 418 15.67 41.47 -5.88
C LEU A 418 16.57 40.22 -6.01
N PRO A 419 17.18 39.75 -4.92
CA PRO A 419 17.95 38.51 -4.95
C PRO A 419 17.06 37.30 -5.24
N GLU A 420 17.62 36.24 -5.84
CA GLU A 420 16.86 35.02 -6.14
C GLU A 420 16.30 34.32 -4.89
N THR A 421 16.90 34.58 -3.74
CA THR A 421 16.47 34.09 -2.43
C THR A 421 15.35 34.92 -1.81
N ALA A 422 14.94 36.02 -2.44
CA ALA A 422 13.87 36.87 -1.92
C ALA A 422 12.55 36.09 -1.87
N ARG A 423 11.79 36.32 -0.79
CA ARG A 423 10.46 35.71 -0.59
C ARG A 423 9.45 36.71 -0.07
N VAL A 424 8.19 36.50 -0.42
CA VAL A 424 7.07 37.23 0.20
C VAL A 424 6.85 36.66 1.59
N VAL A 425 6.60 37.54 2.55
CA VAL A 425 6.41 37.17 3.94
C VAL A 425 5.13 37.79 4.46
N SER A 426 4.28 36.98 5.07
CA SER A 426 3.24 37.46 5.97
C SER A 426 3.73 37.23 7.39
N ARG A 427 4.12 38.32 8.07
CA ARG A 427 4.64 38.26 9.44
C ARG A 427 3.49 38.49 10.43
N TYR A 428 3.07 37.43 11.11
CA TYR A 428 1.94 37.46 12.02
C TYR A 428 2.33 38.08 13.37
N ILE A 429 1.49 39.02 13.82
CA ILE A 429 1.70 39.75 15.07
C ILE A 429 0.80 39.27 16.21
N LYS A 430 -0.23 38.47 15.90
CA LYS A 430 -1.12 37.78 16.84
C LYS A 430 -2.00 36.76 16.08
N GLY A 431 -2.81 36.01 16.83
CA GLY A 431 -3.86 35.15 16.29
C GLY A 431 -3.52 33.67 16.42
N SER A 432 -4.28 32.81 15.73
CA SER A 432 -4.07 31.37 15.78
C SER A 432 -4.27 30.70 14.43
N PHE A 433 -3.40 29.74 14.15
CA PHE A 433 -3.55 28.81 13.04
C PHE A 433 -4.18 27.53 13.56
N VAL A 434 -4.99 26.88 12.73
CA VAL A 434 -5.50 25.55 13.04
C VAL A 434 -5.26 24.61 11.88
N PHE A 435 -4.90 23.38 12.19
CA PHE A 435 -4.59 22.32 11.23
C PHE A 435 -5.60 21.21 11.43
N PHE A 436 -6.42 20.99 10.41
CA PHE A 436 -7.36 19.89 10.36
C PHE A 436 -6.96 18.91 9.27
N CYS A 437 -7.45 17.68 9.42
CA CYS A 437 -7.46 16.69 8.35
C CYS A 437 -8.16 17.30 7.11
N LYS A 438 -7.58 17.17 5.92
CA LYS A 438 -8.08 17.78 4.68
C LYS A 438 -9.52 17.36 4.35
N SER A 439 -9.88 16.13 4.69
CA SER A 439 -11.21 15.55 4.50
C SER A 439 -12.17 15.82 5.66
N SER A 440 -11.74 16.51 6.71
CA SER A 440 -12.57 16.82 7.88
C SER A 440 -13.84 17.55 7.47
N THR A 441 -14.92 17.26 8.18
CA THR A 441 -16.18 17.99 8.00
C THR A 441 -16.01 19.50 8.27
N TYR A 442 -15.03 19.90 9.09
CA TYR A 442 -14.68 21.31 9.34
C TYR A 442 -14.28 22.05 8.04
N ASN A 443 -13.52 21.42 7.15
CA ASN A 443 -13.12 22.01 5.87
C ASN A 443 -14.29 22.20 4.88
N ARG A 444 -15.42 21.52 5.11
CA ARG A 444 -16.62 21.58 4.25
C ARG A 444 -17.60 22.67 4.68
N ILE A 445 -17.36 23.35 5.80
CA ILE A 445 -18.21 24.43 6.30
C ILE A 445 -17.63 25.74 5.78
N SER A 446 -18.30 26.43 4.85
CA SER A 446 -17.77 27.67 4.25
C SER A 446 -17.48 28.78 5.26
N GLN A 447 -18.18 28.79 6.40
CA GLN A 447 -18.02 29.79 7.46
C GLN A 447 -16.73 29.61 8.29
N THR A 448 -16.05 28.45 8.22
CA THR A 448 -14.79 28.24 8.97
C THR A 448 -13.62 29.06 8.43
N TYR A 449 -13.76 29.58 7.20
CA TYR A 449 -12.84 30.54 6.58
C TYR A 449 -12.98 31.97 7.14
N GLU A 450 -13.92 32.22 8.07
CA GLU A 450 -14.11 33.49 8.79
C GLU A 450 -13.24 33.60 10.06
N ALA A 451 -12.18 32.79 10.17
CA ALA A 451 -11.19 32.82 11.24
C ALA A 451 -11.72 32.57 12.68
N TRP A 452 -12.63 31.60 12.83
CA TRP A 452 -13.25 31.21 14.11
C TRP A 452 -12.26 30.81 15.19
N GLN A 453 -11.05 30.36 14.83
CA GLN A 453 -10.01 29.95 15.77
C GLN A 453 -9.46 31.09 16.65
N ASN A 454 -9.84 32.34 16.37
CA ASN A 454 -9.46 33.51 17.16
C ASN A 454 -10.44 33.85 18.30
N VAL A 455 -11.55 33.12 18.47
CA VAL A 455 -12.52 33.36 19.57
C VAL A 455 -12.01 32.94 20.97
N GLY A 456 -10.77 32.47 21.04
CA GLY A 456 -10.14 31.90 22.24
C GLY A 456 -10.21 30.37 22.26
N GLU A 457 -9.22 29.73 22.87
CA GLU A 457 -9.05 28.28 22.84
C GLU A 457 -10.24 27.49 23.39
N ASP A 458 -10.74 27.86 24.57
CA ASP A 458 -11.86 27.16 25.22
C ASP A 458 -13.15 27.29 24.41
N GLU A 459 -13.44 28.49 23.91
CA GLU A 459 -14.63 28.75 23.09
C GLU A 459 -14.53 28.07 21.73
N PHE A 460 -13.34 28.05 21.12
CA PHE A 460 -13.10 27.30 19.90
C PHE A 460 -13.26 25.79 20.12
N ARG A 461 -12.70 25.22 21.20
CA ARG A 461 -12.88 23.79 21.52
C ARG A 461 -14.35 23.44 21.75
N LYS A 462 -15.13 24.29 22.45
CA LYS A 462 -16.58 24.11 22.64
C LYS A 462 -17.34 24.15 21.31
N LEU A 463 -16.96 25.07 20.42
CA LEU A 463 -17.54 25.19 19.08
C LEU A 463 -17.32 23.90 18.28
N ILE A 464 -16.10 23.39 18.25
CA ILE A 464 -15.77 22.12 17.56
C ILE A 464 -16.50 20.94 18.21
N ALA A 465 -16.53 20.85 19.54
CA ALA A 465 -17.24 19.80 20.26
C ALA A 465 -18.73 19.74 19.88
N LYS A 466 -19.37 20.90 19.74
CA LYS A 466 -20.78 21.00 19.32
C LYS A 466 -20.97 20.44 17.91
N PHE A 467 -20.07 20.76 16.98
CA PHE A 467 -20.12 20.22 15.62
C PHE A 467 -19.89 18.70 15.59
N ALA A 468 -18.90 18.21 16.33
CA ALA A 468 -18.59 16.78 16.45
C ALA A 468 -19.79 15.96 16.99
N GLN A 469 -20.47 16.46 18.03
CA GLN A 469 -21.67 15.82 18.59
C GLN A 469 -22.84 15.79 17.60
N HIS A 470 -23.08 16.90 16.88
CA HIS A 470 -24.13 16.95 15.87
C HIS A 470 -23.85 16.00 14.69
N ALA A 471 -22.59 15.88 14.25
CA ALA A 471 -22.20 14.95 13.19
C ALA A 471 -22.39 13.49 13.63
N SER A 472 -21.97 13.15 14.86
CA SER A 472 -22.14 11.82 15.44
C SER A 472 -23.62 11.39 15.54
N SER A 473 -24.53 12.31 15.87
CA SER A 473 -25.98 12.01 15.96
C SER A 473 -26.67 11.71 14.61
N ARG A 474 -26.00 11.98 13.48
CA ARG A 474 -26.54 11.77 12.13
C ARG A 474 -25.93 10.56 11.41
N ARG A 475 -24.88 9.96 11.95
CA ARG A 475 -24.32 8.71 11.41
C ARG A 475 -25.24 7.55 11.83
N PRO A 476 -25.76 6.73 10.89
CA PRO A 476 -26.47 5.52 11.28
C PRO A 476 -25.50 4.63 12.07
N ILE A 477 -25.96 4.12 13.21
CA ILE A 477 -25.23 3.11 13.98
C ILE A 477 -25.02 1.92 13.04
N LYS A 478 -23.79 1.71 12.58
CA LYS A 478 -23.40 0.53 11.80
C LYS A 478 -23.04 -0.61 12.74
#